data_AF-A0AAD4M1Y2-F1
#
_entry.id   AF-A0AAD4M1Y2-F1
#
_cell.length_a   1.000
_cell.length_b   1.000
_cell.length_c   1.000
_cell.angle_alpha   90.00
_cell.angle_beta   90.00
_cell.angle_gamma   90.00
#
_symmetry.space_group_name_H-M   'P 1'
#
loop_
_entity.id
_entity.type
_entity.pdbx_description
1 polymer ?
#
loop_
_entity_poly.entity_id
_entity_poly.type
_entity_poly.pdbx_seq_one_letter_code
_entity_poly.pdbx_strand_id
1 'polypeptide(L)'
;HSSCTRYPDSAAELVPASDEPTTRIHSHNVGLRPAREGGPRVEAQFIDVPSKDALIPKLLEAPGETKTFLVVHAYGFGPAGYQQSWGAAEEVVRLMKENLSK
;
A
#
# COMPACT_ATOMS: atom_id res chain seq x y z
N HIS A 1 -18.53 -23.60 14.60
CA HIS A 1 -19.09 -23.09 13.33
C HIS A 1 -19.75 -21.70 13.45
N SER A 2 -19.48 -20.89 14.49
CA SER A 2 -20.29 -19.67 14.79
C SER A 2 -19.59 -18.32 14.54
N SER A 3 -18.37 -18.27 13.98
CA SER A 3 -17.58 -17.03 13.99
C SER A 3 -17.82 -16.07 12.81
N CYS A 4 -18.49 -16.51 11.73
CA CYS A 4 -18.65 -15.71 10.51
C CYS A 4 -20.09 -15.21 10.26
N THR A 5 -20.99 -15.32 11.24
CA THR A 5 -22.38 -14.83 11.09
C THR A 5 -22.53 -13.36 11.50
N ARG A 6 -21.64 -12.84 12.36
CA ARG A 6 -21.76 -11.47 12.89
C ARG A 6 -21.83 -10.41 11.80
N TYR A 7 -20.98 -10.51 10.77
CA TYR A 7 -20.95 -9.50 9.70
C TYR A 7 -22.23 -9.50 8.86
N PRO A 8 -22.74 -10.63 8.34
CA PRO A 8 -24.03 -10.64 7.63
C PRO A 8 -25.21 -10.24 8.52
N ASP A 9 -25.24 -10.66 9.80
CA ASP A 9 -26.30 -10.27 10.74
C ASP A 9 -26.36 -8.74 10.93
N SER A 10 -25.19 -8.11 11.15
CA SER A 10 -25.11 -6.64 11.25
C SER A 10 -25.40 -5.93 9.92
N ALA A 11 -25.05 -6.52 8.78
CA ALA A 11 -25.37 -5.94 7.47
C ALA A 11 -26.88 -5.94 7.21
N ALA A 12 -27.59 -7.01 7.58
CA ALA A 12 -29.03 -7.14 7.48
C ALA A 12 -29.79 -6.10 8.34
N GLU A 13 -29.28 -5.79 9.53
CA GLU A 13 -29.86 -4.74 10.39
C GLU A 13 -29.73 -3.34 9.76
N LEU A 14 -28.59 -3.05 9.11
CA LEU A 14 -28.32 -1.76 8.47
C LEU A 14 -28.98 -1.62 7.09
N VAL A 15 -29.06 -2.72 6.35
CA VAL A 15 -29.58 -2.79 4.98
C VAL A 15 -30.46 -4.03 4.85
N PRO A 16 -31.77 -3.94 5.19
CA PRO A 16 -32.67 -5.10 5.19
C PRO A 16 -32.77 -5.86 3.87
N ALA A 17 -32.50 -5.20 2.73
CA ALA A 17 -32.47 -5.83 1.41
C ALA A 17 -31.34 -6.87 1.25
N SER A 18 -30.33 -6.89 2.14
CA SER A 18 -29.26 -7.90 2.10
C SER A 18 -29.67 -9.25 2.72
N ASP A 19 -30.84 -9.35 3.36
CA ASP A 19 -31.35 -10.60 3.95
C ASP A 19 -32.46 -11.26 3.12
N GLU A 20 -32.62 -10.85 1.85
CA GLU A 20 -33.56 -11.49 0.95
C GLU A 20 -33.15 -12.96 0.67
N PRO A 21 -34.11 -13.88 0.49
CA PRO A 21 -33.82 -15.30 0.20
C PRO A 21 -32.99 -15.53 -1.07
N THR A 22 -32.96 -14.53 -1.95
CA THR A 22 -32.20 -14.49 -3.20
C THR A 22 -30.73 -14.11 -2.98
N THR A 23 -30.37 -13.56 -1.82
CA THR A 23 -29.03 -13.11 -1.50
C THR A 23 -28.12 -14.31 -1.23
N ARG A 24 -27.10 -14.47 -2.07
CA ARG A 24 -26.16 -15.57 -1.99
C ARG A 24 -24.77 -15.06 -1.65
N ILE A 25 -24.17 -15.61 -0.59
CA ILE A 25 -22.76 -15.39 -0.27
C ILE A 25 -21.90 -15.98 -1.41
N HIS A 26 -21.16 -15.12 -2.11
CA HIS A 26 -20.26 -15.56 -3.17
C HIS A 26 -18.90 -16.03 -2.63
N SER A 27 -18.30 -15.28 -1.71
CA SER A 27 -17.01 -15.61 -1.11
C SER A 27 -16.86 -15.01 0.29
N HIS A 28 -15.91 -15.55 1.06
CA HIS A 28 -15.44 -14.96 2.32
C HIS A 28 -14.03 -14.42 2.09
N ASN A 29 -13.87 -13.10 2.22
CA ASN A 29 -12.62 -12.43 1.88
C ASN A 29 -11.91 -11.95 3.15
N VAL A 30 -10.59 -12.14 3.22
CA VAL A 30 -9.72 -11.59 4.27
C VAL A 30 -8.64 -10.76 3.60
N GLY A 31 -8.50 -9.51 4.02
CA GLY A 31 -7.50 -8.59 3.49
C GLY A 31 -6.71 -7.93 4.61
N LEU A 32 -5.38 -7.97 4.50
CA LEU A 32 -4.48 -7.20 5.36
C LEU A 32 -4.29 -5.82 4.75
N ARG A 33 -4.62 -4.77 5.50
CA ARG A 33 -4.46 -3.39 5.02
C ARG A 33 -3.02 -2.92 5.24
N PRO A 34 -2.30 -2.44 4.22
CA PRO A 34 -0.92 -1.97 4.35
C PRO A 34 -0.90 -0.56 4.97
N ALA A 35 -1.13 -0.49 6.27
CA ALA A 35 -1.03 0.73 7.06
C ALA A 35 0.38 0.90 7.62
N ARG A 36 0.78 2.15 7.87
CA ARG A 36 2.05 2.52 8.50
C ARG A 36 1.79 3.43 9.69
N GLU A 37 2.54 3.27 10.77
CA GLU A 37 2.54 4.22 11.88
C GLU A 37 3.00 5.61 11.42
N GLY A 38 2.25 6.64 11.77
CA GLY A 38 2.50 8.00 11.26
C GLY A 38 1.95 8.26 9.85
N GLY A 39 1.19 7.33 9.27
CA GLY A 39 0.50 7.54 7.99
C GLY A 39 1.32 7.17 6.76
N PRO A 40 0.75 7.41 5.56
CA PRO A 40 1.40 7.07 4.30
C PRO A 40 2.70 7.87 4.12
N ARG A 41 3.72 7.19 3.59
CA ARG A 41 5.00 7.80 3.23
C ARG A 41 5.01 8.03 1.72
N VAL A 42 5.07 9.29 1.33
CA VAL A 42 5.25 9.72 -0.07
C VAL A 42 6.44 10.69 -0.12
N GLU A 43 7.61 10.20 -0.52
CA GLU A 43 8.84 11.01 -0.54
C GLU A 43 9.90 10.46 -1.51
N ALA A 44 10.80 11.33 -1.96
CA ALA A 44 11.92 10.97 -2.81
C ALA A 44 13.21 10.81 -1.98
N GLN A 45 13.96 9.73 -2.24
CA GLN A 45 15.23 9.42 -1.61
C GLN A 45 16.25 8.97 -2.67
N PHE A 46 17.47 9.52 -2.63
CA PHE A 46 18.58 8.98 -3.41
C PHE A 46 19.27 7.86 -2.63
N ILE A 47 19.45 6.71 -3.26
CA ILE A 47 20.06 5.52 -2.67
C ILE A 47 21.22 5.07 -3.55
N ASP A 48 22.40 4.98 -2.94
CA ASP A 48 23.58 4.40 -3.58
C ASP A 48 23.48 2.88 -3.59
N VAL A 49 23.83 2.25 -4.70
CA VAL A 49 23.87 0.80 -4.87
C VAL A 49 25.24 0.39 -5.41
N PRO A 50 25.98 -0.54 -4.76
CA PRO A 50 25.61 -1.24 -3.52
C PRO A 50 25.55 -0.28 -2.32
N SER A 51 24.47 -0.40 -1.53
CA SER A 51 24.25 0.47 -0.38
C SER A 51 25.11 0.04 0.80
N LYS A 52 25.61 1.03 1.55
CA LYS A 52 26.44 0.80 2.75
C LYS A 52 25.60 0.48 4.00
N ASP A 53 24.27 0.56 3.89
CA ASP A 53 23.36 0.33 5.01
C ASP A 53 23.33 -1.15 5.42
N ALA A 54 23.52 -1.42 6.71
CA ALA A 54 23.62 -2.75 7.27
C ALA A 54 22.30 -3.55 7.15
N LEU A 55 21.17 -2.86 6.96
CA LEU A 55 19.83 -3.46 6.85
C LEU A 55 19.46 -3.86 5.42
N ILE A 56 20.25 -3.46 4.42
CA ILE A 56 20.02 -3.86 3.03
C ILE A 56 20.77 -5.17 2.82
N PRO A 57 20.07 -6.29 2.52
CA PRO A 57 20.74 -7.55 2.28
C PRO A 57 21.76 -7.37 1.15
N LYS A 58 22.98 -7.89 1.36
CA LYS A 58 24.13 -7.90 0.43
C LYS A 58 23.87 -8.67 -0.87
N LEU A 59 22.60 -8.84 -1.25
CA LEU A 59 22.14 -9.55 -2.43
C LEU A 59 22.65 -8.91 -3.74
N LEU A 60 23.15 -7.67 -3.66
CA LEU A 60 23.65 -6.88 -4.77
C LEU A 60 25.12 -6.43 -4.57
N GLU A 61 25.95 -7.21 -3.85
CA GLU A 61 27.41 -7.07 -3.96
C GLU A 61 27.88 -7.54 -5.37
N ALA A 62 27.38 -6.88 -6.41
CA ALA A 62 27.93 -7.00 -7.75
C ALA A 62 29.27 -6.26 -7.76
N PRO A 63 30.37 -6.87 -8.25
CA PRO A 63 31.62 -6.15 -8.45
C PRO A 63 31.39 -5.04 -9.49
N GLY A 64 31.39 -3.78 -9.05
CA GLY A 64 31.09 -2.63 -9.90
C GLY A 64 31.14 -1.29 -9.16
N GLU A 65 31.10 -0.22 -9.94
CA GLU A 65 31.05 1.17 -9.47
C GLU A 65 29.73 1.46 -8.75
N THR A 66 29.80 2.20 -7.64
CA THR A 66 28.62 2.67 -6.90
C THR A 66 27.79 3.59 -7.80
N LYS A 67 26.51 3.26 -7.98
CA LYS A 67 25.56 4.08 -8.73
C LYS A 67 24.45 4.58 -7.83
N THR A 68 24.17 5.88 -7.91
CA THR A 68 23.07 6.53 -7.19
C THR A 68 21.76 6.37 -7.97
N PHE A 69 20.70 5.93 -7.30
CA PHE A 69 19.35 5.79 -7.86
C PHE A 69 18.36 6.67 -7.10
N LEU A 70 17.43 7.27 -7.83
CA LEU A 70 16.26 7.93 -7.24
C LEU A 70 15.20 6.88 -6.93
N VAL A 71 14.80 6.77 -5.66
CA VAL A 71 13.72 5.93 -5.17
C VAL A 71 12.62 6.82 -4.62
N VAL A 72 11.40 6.69 -5.16
CA VAL A 72 10.23 7.39 -4.63
C VAL A 72 9.38 6.40 -3.86
N HIS A 73 9.25 6.63 -2.55
CA HIS A 73 8.42 5.83 -1.66
C HIS A 73 6.98 6.27 -1.81
N ALA A 74 6.05 5.31 -1.88
CA ALA A 74 4.60 5.56 -1.92
C ALA A 74 3.86 4.37 -1.28
N TYR A 75 3.90 4.26 0.05
CA TYR A 75 3.29 3.14 0.77
C TYR A 75 2.69 3.57 2.11
N GLY A 76 1.87 2.71 2.72
CA GLY A 76 1.30 2.95 4.05
C GLY A 76 -0.08 3.61 4.08
N PHE A 77 -0.83 3.55 2.98
CA PHE A 77 -2.15 4.19 2.84
C PHE A 77 -3.29 3.49 3.62
N GLY A 78 -3.06 2.30 4.18
CA GLY A 78 -4.03 1.60 5.03
C GLY A 78 -5.39 1.41 4.35
N PRO A 79 -6.52 1.76 5.01
CA PRO A 79 -7.86 1.60 4.44
C PRO A 79 -8.21 2.60 3.33
N ALA A 80 -7.47 3.72 3.23
CA ALA A 80 -7.80 4.83 2.34
C ALA A 80 -7.06 4.78 0.99
N GLY A 81 -6.32 3.70 0.70
CA GLY A 81 -5.47 3.60 -0.48
C GLY A 81 -6.20 3.83 -1.80
N TYR A 82 -7.42 3.33 -1.96
CA TYR A 82 -8.17 3.54 -3.20
C TYR A 82 -8.61 5.00 -3.37
N GLN A 83 -9.18 5.61 -2.33
CA GLN A 83 -9.67 6.98 -2.36
C GLN A 83 -8.53 8.01 -2.51
N GLN A 84 -7.33 7.71 -1.99
CA GLN A 84 -6.16 8.58 -2.07
C GLN A 84 -5.22 8.26 -3.26
N SER A 85 -5.54 7.23 -4.05
CA SER A 85 -4.64 6.68 -5.08
C SER A 85 -4.19 7.72 -6.10
N TRP A 86 -5.12 8.53 -6.62
CA TRP A 86 -4.80 9.54 -7.63
C TRP A 86 -3.96 10.67 -7.01
N GLY A 87 -4.39 11.29 -5.91
CA GLY A 87 -3.58 12.32 -5.24
C GLY A 87 -2.17 11.85 -4.89
N ALA A 88 -2.02 10.59 -4.44
CA ALA A 88 -0.73 9.99 -4.20
C ALA A 88 0.11 9.83 -5.48
N ALA A 89 -0.49 9.41 -6.59
CA ALA A 89 0.20 9.27 -7.87
C ALA A 89 0.63 10.63 -8.45
N GLU A 90 -0.19 11.68 -8.33
CA GLU A 90 0.19 13.05 -8.72
C GLU A 90 1.42 13.52 -7.94
N GLU A 91 1.43 13.30 -6.63
CA GLU A 91 2.53 13.65 -5.76
C GLU A 91 3.82 12.89 -6.10
N VAL A 92 3.72 11.59 -6.38
CA VAL A 92 4.85 10.78 -6.86
C VAL A 92 5.41 11.32 -8.17
N VAL A 93 4.53 11.66 -9.13
CA VAL A 93 4.94 12.23 -10.42
C VAL A 93 5.62 13.59 -10.23
N ARG A 94 5.11 14.42 -9.32
CA ARG A 94 5.72 15.71 -8.97
C ARG A 94 7.12 15.52 -8.40
N LEU A 95 7.28 14.65 -7.41
CA LEU A 95 8.57 14.32 -6.80
C LEU A 95 9.57 13.75 -7.82
N MET A 96 9.12 12.91 -8.75
CA MET A 96 9.98 12.42 -9.84
C MET A 96 10.47 13.56 -10.72
N LYS A 97 9.57 14.43 -11.19
CA LYS A 97 9.93 15.55 -12.07
C LYS A 97 10.94 16.49 -11.41
N GLU A 98 10.70 16.86 -10.15
CA GLU A 98 11.57 17.76 -9.37
C GLU A 98 12.99 17.22 -9.13
N ASN A 99 13.16 15.89 -9.12
CA ASN A 99 14.45 15.26 -8.84
C ASN A 99 15.15 14.75 -10.11
N LEU A 100 14.44 14.60 -11.23
CA LEU A 100 15.02 14.25 -12.54
C LEU A 100 15.40 15.46 -13.39
N SER A 101 14.83 16.64 -13.13
CA SER A 101 15.18 17.88 -13.84
C SER A 101 16.37 18.62 -13.23
N LYS A 102 17.08 18.01 -12.29
CA LYS A 102 18.30 18.50 -11.65
C LYS A 102 19.51 17.80 -12.25
#